data_AF-A0A2E8DCC9-F1
#
_entry.id   AF-A0A2E8DCC9-F1
#
_cell.length_a   1.000
_cell.length_b   1.000
_cell.length_c   1.000
_cell.angle_alpha   90.00
_cell.angle_beta   90.00
_cell.angle_gamma   90.00
#
_symmetry.space_group_name_H-M   'P 1'
#
loop_
_entity.id
_entity.type
_entity.pdbx_description
1 polymer ?
#
loop_
_entity_poly.entity_id
_entity_poly.type
_entity_poly.pdbx_seq_one_letter_code
_entity_poly.pdbx_strand_id
1 'polypeptide(L)' 'MTQNQLNQLIADATGEDIDDIRQRGFSLADPLEVNFDPEPCDLPPQVVDWDEADLQHNVAVVPQR' A
#
# COMPACT_ATOMS: atom_id res chain seq x y z
N MET A 1 5.06 -22.82 -7.72
CA MET A 1 5.40 -21.62 -8.51
C MET A 1 6.47 -20.86 -7.75
N THR A 2 7.49 -20.34 -8.42
CA THR A 2 8.56 -19.54 -7.79
C THR A 2 8.34 -18.05 -8.05
N GLN A 3 9.00 -17.18 -7.28
CA GLN A 3 8.89 -15.73 -7.47
C GLN A 3 9.30 -15.30 -8.89
N ASN A 4 10.32 -15.95 -9.46
CA ASN A 4 10.75 -15.68 -10.85
C ASN A 4 9.67 -16.09 -11.87
N GLN A 5 8.96 -17.20 -11.62
CA GLN A 5 7.85 -17.62 -12.48
C GLN A 5 6.68 -16.64 -12.38
N LEU A 6 6.37 -16.13 -11.18
CA LEU A 6 5.35 -15.08 -11.01
C LEU A 6 5.71 -13.83 -11.82
N ASN A 7 6.94 -13.34 -11.68
CA ASN A 7 7.38 -12.14 -12.38
C ASN A 7 7.32 -12.32 -13.91
N GLN A 8 7.71 -13.50 -14.42
CA GLN A 8 7.61 -13.81 -15.85
C GLN A 8 6.16 -13.82 -16.33
N LEU A 9 5.24 -14.40 -15.55
CA LEU A 9 3.81 -14.42 -15.90
C LEU A 9 3.19 -13.02 -15.91
N ILE A 10 3.60 -12.15 -14.98
CA ILE A 10 3.16 -10.75 -14.96
C ILE A 10 3.68 -10.02 -16.19
N ALA A 11 4.98 -10.15 -16.50
CA ALA A 11 5.58 -9.55 -17.69
C ALA A 11 4.90 -10.02 -18.98
N ASP A 12 4.62 -11.32 -19.11
CA ASP A 12 3.93 -11.89 -20.28
C ASP A 12 2.48 -11.38 -20.41
N ALA A 13 1.81 -11.12 -19.28
CA ALA A 13 0.41 -10.68 -19.26
C ALA A 13 0.25 -9.15 -19.45
N THR A 14 1.18 -8.35 -18.94
CA THR A 14 1.08 -6.88 -18.96
C THR A 14 2.00 -6.21 -19.99
N GLY A 15 3.06 -6.91 -20.43
CA GLY A 15 4.10 -6.35 -21.28
C GLY A 15 5.06 -5.42 -20.54
N GLU A 16 5.01 -5.36 -19.21
CA GLU A 16 5.92 -4.58 -18.37
C GLU A 16 7.27 -5.27 -18.18
N ASP A 17 8.31 -4.48 -17.87
CA ASP A 17 9.63 -5.01 -17.58
C ASP A 17 9.67 -5.71 -16.21
N ILE A 18 10.51 -6.74 -16.08
CA ILE A 18 10.65 -7.52 -14.85
C ILE A 18 11.16 -6.65 -13.69
N ASP A 19 12.02 -5.67 -13.95
CA ASP A 19 12.55 -4.79 -12.91
C ASP A 19 11.47 -3.83 -12.36
N ASP A 20 10.57 -3.34 -13.23
CA ASP A 20 9.41 -2.55 -12.81
C ASP A 20 8.45 -3.40 -11.95
N ILE A 21 8.20 -4.64 -12.35
CA ILE A 21 7.35 -5.58 -11.60
C ILE A 21 7.94 -5.88 -10.22
N ARG A 22 9.27 -6.04 -10.12
CA ARG A 22 9.97 -6.21 -8.84
C ARG A 22 9.85 -4.97 -7.96
N GLN A 23 9.98 -3.78 -8.55
CA GLN A 23 9.85 -2.52 -7.81
C GLN A 23 8.43 -2.32 -7.25
N ARG A 24 7.40 -2.81 -7.94
CA ARG A 24 6.01 -2.79 -7.47
C ARG A 24 5.73 -3.70 -6.27
N GLY A 25 6.61 -4.68 -6.01
CA GLY A 25 6.54 -5.49 -4.79
C GLY A 25 5.57 -6.68 -4.85
N PHE A 26 5.25 -7.20 -6.04
CA PHE A 26 4.49 -8.44 -6.14
C PHE A 26 5.28 -9.60 -5.51
N SER A 27 4.67 -10.32 -4.57
CA SER A 27 5.29 -11.48 -3.93
C SER A 27 4.33 -12.65 -3.86
N LEU A 28 4.87 -13.86 -3.91
CA LEU A 28 4.14 -15.06 -3.53
C LEU A 28 3.98 -15.10 -2.02
N ALA A 29 2.73 -15.21 -1.56
CA ALA A 29 2.43 -15.51 -0.16
C ALA A 29 2.41 -17.04 0.04
N ASP A 30 3.08 -17.52 1.08
CA ASP A 30 2.95 -18.92 1.52
C ASP A 30 1.68 -19.06 2.38
N PRO A 31 0.71 -19.91 2.00
CA PRO A 31 -0.50 -20.13 2.79
C PRO A 31 -0.25 -20.66 4.22
N LEU A 32 0.92 -21.25 4.48
CA LEU A 32 1.32 -21.71 5.82
C LEU A 32 2.03 -20.64 6.63
N GLU A 33 2.46 -19.54 5.99
CA GLU A 33 3.07 -18.39 6.65
C GLU A 33 2.00 -17.37 7.07
N VAL A 34 1.44 -17.58 8.26
CA VAL A 34 0.32 -16.79 8.80
C VAL A 34 0.67 -15.31 9.03
N ASN A 35 1.95 -15.01 9.24
CA ASN A 35 2.45 -13.66 9.51
C ASN A 35 3.22 -13.06 8.31
N PHE A 36 2.94 -13.54 7.08
CA PHE A 36 3.62 -13.06 5.86
C PHE A 36 3.43 -11.55 5.65
N ASP A 37 2.26 -11.03 6.05
CA ASP A 37 2.04 -9.61 6.23
C ASP A 37 2.13 -9.29 7.74
N PRO A 38 3.17 -8.55 8.19
CA PRO A 38 3.35 -8.17 9.57
C PRO A 38 2.44 -6.99 9.96
N GLU A 39 1.35 -6.71 9.23
CA GLU A 39 0.30 -5.82 9.67
C GLU A 39 -0.77 -6.53 10.53
N PRO A 40 -0.54 -6.90 11.82
CA PRO A 40 -1.60 -6.70 12.78
C PRO A 40 -1.63 -5.20 13.05
N CYS A 41 -2.58 -4.49 12.43
CA CYS A 41 -2.96 -3.18 12.93
C CYS A 41 -3.66 -3.40 14.28
N ASP A 42 -2.87 -3.65 15.34
CA ASP A 42 -3.31 -3.76 16.74
C ASP A 42 -3.81 -2.41 17.28
N LEU A 43 -3.80 -1.37 16.44
CA LEU A 43 -4.41 -0.11 16.73
C LEU A 43 -5.93 -0.28 16.62
N PRO A 44 -6.70 0.27 17.57
CA PRO A 44 -8.14 0.37 17.40
C PRO A 44 -8.43 1.07 16.06
N PRO A 45 -9.54 0.76 15.38
CA PRO A 45 -9.93 1.42 14.14
C PRO A 45 -9.78 2.92 14.28
N GLN A 46 -8.83 3.49 13.54
CA GLN A 46 -8.58 4.92 13.56
C GLN A 46 -9.67 5.56 12.70
N VAL A 47 -10.79 5.90 13.33
CA VAL A 47 -11.84 6.68 12.71
C VAL A 47 -11.45 8.15 12.84
N VAL A 48 -11.16 8.77 11.71
CA VAL A 48 -10.95 10.21 11.61
C VAL A 48 -12.27 10.86 11.26
N ASP A 49 -12.69 11.83 12.07
CA ASP A 49 -13.73 12.77 11.68
C ASP A 49 -13.10 13.81 10.73
N TRP A 50 -13.43 13.72 9.44
CA TRP A 50 -12.89 14.61 8.43
C TRP A 50 -13.37 16.06 8.62
N ASP A 51 -14.56 16.26 9.19
CA ASP A 51 -15.07 17.60 9.48
C ASP A 51 -14.24 18.26 10.60
N GLU A 52 -13.85 17.48 11.62
CA GLU A 52 -12.96 17.96 12.69
C GLU A 52 -11.54 18.23 12.19
N ALA A 53 -10.98 17.33 11.36
CA ALA A 53 -9.65 17.49 10.79
C ALA A 53 -9.55 18.75 9.93
N ASP A 54 -10.55 19.01 9.09
CA ASP A 54 -10.59 20.22 8.26
C ASP A 54 -10.67 21.49 9.10
N LEU A 55 -11.37 21.48 10.24
CA LEU A 55 -11.40 22.62 11.17
C LEU A 55 -10.03 22.92 11.78
N GLN A 56 -9.23 21.88 12.06
CA GLN A 56 -7.87 22.03 12.60
C GLN A 56 -6.87 22.48 11.53
N HIS A 57 -7.09 22.09 10.26
CA HIS A 57 -6.22 22.38 9.13
C HIS A 57 -6.52 23.73 8.45
N ASN A 58 -7.74 24.28 8.60
CA ASN A 58 -8.17 25.55 8.01
C ASN A 58 -7.81 26.79 8.85
N VAL A 59 -6.64 26.81 9.49
CA VAL A 59 -6.11 28.05 10.09
C VAL A 59 -5.39 28.83 9.00
N ALA A 60 -6.02 29.91 8.53
CA ALA A 60 -5.37 30.85 7.62
C ALA A 60 -4.13 31.44 8.31
N VAL A 61 -2.93 31.11 7.82
CA VAL A 61 -1.64 31.67 8.31
C VAL A 61 -1.53 33.16 7.99
N VAL A 62 -2.41 33.70 7.13
CA VAL A 62 -2.43 35.11 6.74
C VAL A 62 -3.86 35.65 6.80
N PRO A 63 -4.11 36.80 7.45
CA PRO A 63 -5.44 37.41 7.43
C PRO A 63 -5.78 37.84 6.00
N GLN A 64 -6.90 37.32 5.47
CA GLN A 64 -7.46 37.79 4.22
C GLN A 64 -8.19 39.11 4.48
N ARG A 65 -7.76 40.15 3.76
CA ARG A 65 -8.26 41.53 3.81
C ARG A 65 -9.33 41.76 2.76
#